data_AF-A0AAW3J1P7-F1
#
_entry.id   AF-A0AAW3J1P7-F1
#
_cell.length_a   1.000
_cell.length_b   1.000
_cell.length_c   1.000
_cell.angle_alpha   90.00
_cell.angle_beta   90.00
_cell.angle_gamma   90.00
#
_symmetry.space_group_name_H-M   'P 1'
#
loop_
_entity.id
_entity.type
_entity.pdbx_description
1 polymer ?
#
loop_
_entity_poly.entity_id
_entity_poly.type
_entity_poly.pdbx_seq_one_letter_code
_entity_poly.pdbx_strand_id
1 'polypeptide(L)'
;MKAIEAKNTLSQLILVPDNCSLKDLEQYQEHRNNLRGEFNTISITEFAKYAKDHQLEGSKTFIDADSMKAKTIFDVGTNDKAGHQLHKASVSLKRTAPFKALLNIDGERMEQRDMAEFLEDWKDSISAFDSN
;
A
#
# COMPACT_ATOMS: atom_id res chain seq x y z
N MET A 1 9.73 34.42 -26.14
CA MET A 1 10.85 33.54 -26.56
C MET A 1 12.01 33.47 -25.55
N LYS A 2 12.26 34.46 -24.68
CA LYS A 2 13.39 34.43 -23.71
C LYS A 2 13.09 33.92 -22.29
N ALA A 3 11.86 33.48 -21.99
CA ALA A 3 11.47 33.10 -20.62
C ALA A 3 11.56 31.59 -20.32
N ILE A 4 11.93 30.75 -21.30
CA ILE A 4 11.85 29.28 -21.18
C ILE A 4 13.24 28.64 -20.98
N GLU A 5 14.34 29.32 -21.32
CA GLU A 5 15.70 28.75 -21.19
C GLU A 5 16.21 28.62 -19.74
N ALA A 6 15.57 29.24 -18.75
CA ALA A 6 16.12 29.35 -17.39
C ALA A 6 15.63 28.28 -16.40
N LYS A 7 14.73 27.38 -16.79
CA LYS A 7 14.23 26.34 -15.89
C LYS A 7 14.33 24.97 -16.54
N ASN A 8 15.45 24.31 -16.26
CA ASN A 8 15.68 22.88 -16.48
C ASN A 8 14.60 22.06 -15.75
N THR A 9 13.42 21.97 -16.35
CA THR A 9 12.25 21.30 -15.80
C THR A 9 11.90 20.18 -16.76
N LEU A 10 11.86 18.94 -16.26
CA LEU A 10 11.56 17.71 -17.00
C LEU A 10 10.12 17.62 -17.54
N SER A 11 9.36 18.72 -17.52
CA SER A 11 7.93 18.75 -17.84
C SER A 11 7.73 19.43 -19.19
N GLN A 12 7.07 18.73 -20.13
CA GLN A 12 6.69 19.28 -21.44
C GLN A 12 5.66 20.41 -21.25
N LEU A 13 6.10 21.66 -21.36
CA LEU A 13 5.22 22.85 -21.31
C LEU A 13 4.67 23.14 -22.71
N ILE A 14 3.34 23.27 -22.82
CA ILE A 14 2.64 23.69 -24.03
C ILE A 14 2.00 25.07 -23.77
N LEU A 15 2.15 25.99 -24.72
CA LEU A 15 1.47 27.28 -24.73
C LEU A 15 0.06 27.07 -25.31
N VAL A 16 -0.97 27.22 -24.49
CA VAL A 16 -2.37 27.12 -24.91
C VAL A 16 -2.96 28.53 -25.00
N PRO A 17 -3.65 28.91 -26.10
CA PRO A 17 -4.39 30.18 -26.18
C PRO A 17 -5.49 30.24 -25.10
N ASP A 18 -5.77 31.42 -24.54
CA ASP A 18 -6.70 31.61 -23.40
C ASP A 18 -8.13 31.05 -23.63
N ASN A 19 -8.52 30.77 -24.89
CA ASN A 19 -9.83 30.22 -25.27
C ASN A 19 -9.83 28.72 -25.62
N CYS A 20 -8.73 28.00 -25.43
CA CYS A 20 -8.67 26.56 -25.71
C CYS A 20 -8.71 25.75 -24.41
N SER A 21 -9.83 25.09 -24.13
CA SER A 21 -9.89 24.07 -23.07
C SER A 21 -9.26 22.78 -23.58
N LEU A 22 -8.17 22.34 -22.97
CA LEU A 22 -7.61 21.01 -23.22
C LEU A 22 -8.64 19.97 -22.76
N LYS A 23 -9.12 19.11 -23.67
CA LYS A 23 -10.02 18.01 -23.35
C LYS A 23 -9.31 16.68 -23.59
N ASP A 24 -9.42 15.79 -22.62
CA ASP A 24 -8.90 14.44 -22.73
C ASP A 24 -9.75 13.64 -23.73
N LEU A 25 -9.08 12.99 -24.68
CA LEU A 25 -9.71 12.16 -25.70
C LEU A 25 -9.78 10.69 -25.31
N GLU A 26 -9.19 10.29 -24.18
CA GLU A 26 -9.20 8.90 -23.69
C GLU A 26 -10.63 8.34 -23.58
N GLN A 27 -11.62 9.18 -23.25
CA GLN A 27 -13.03 8.77 -23.13
C GLN A 27 -13.67 8.32 -24.45
N TYR A 28 -13.09 8.67 -25.59
CA TYR A 28 -13.59 8.31 -26.92
C TYR A 28 -12.80 7.17 -27.57
N GLN A 29 -11.76 6.67 -26.90
CA GLN A 29 -10.95 5.56 -27.38
C GLN A 29 -11.55 4.22 -26.95
N GLU A 30 -11.31 3.17 -27.74
CA GLU A 30 -11.77 1.82 -27.44
C GLU A 30 -11.06 1.22 -26.22
N HIS A 31 -9.81 1.60 -25.99
CA HIS A 31 -8.97 1.15 -24.88
C HIS A 31 -8.42 2.34 -24.11
N ARG A 32 -8.20 2.19 -22.79
CA ARG A 32 -7.57 3.22 -21.96
C ARG A 32 -6.07 3.33 -22.27
N ASN A 33 -5.52 4.53 -22.09
CA ASN A 33 -4.10 4.81 -22.32
C ASN A 33 -3.19 4.05 -21.35
N ASN A 34 -3.67 3.82 -20.13
CA ASN A 34 -2.96 3.06 -19.10
C ASN A 34 -3.92 2.15 -18.35
N LEU A 35 -3.44 0.97 -17.94
CA LEU A 35 -4.15 0.11 -17.00
C LEU A 35 -4.29 0.84 -15.66
N ARG A 36 -5.51 0.99 -15.17
CA ARG A 36 -5.81 1.56 -13.86
C ARG A 36 -6.59 0.53 -13.07
N GLY A 37 -6.13 0.23 -11.88
CA GLY A 37 -6.74 -0.81 -11.05
C GLY A 37 -6.38 -0.60 -9.61
N GLU A 38 -7.34 -0.87 -8.73
CA GLU A 38 -7.10 -0.99 -7.31
C GLU A 38 -7.56 -2.37 -6.86
N PHE A 39 -6.61 -3.19 -6.44
CA PHE A 39 -6.87 -4.53 -5.91
C PHE A 39 -6.66 -4.53 -4.40
N ASN A 40 -7.71 -4.81 -3.62
CA ASN A 40 -7.65 -4.81 -2.17
C ASN A 40 -8.06 -6.17 -1.63
N THR A 41 -7.19 -6.84 -0.88
CA THR A 41 -7.47 -8.16 -0.28
C THR A 41 -7.05 -8.23 1.19
N ILE A 42 -7.54 -9.25 1.88
CA ILE A 42 -7.13 -9.63 3.24
C ILE A 42 -6.15 -10.82 3.17
N SER A 43 -6.09 -11.53 2.04
CA SER A 43 -5.27 -12.74 1.88
C SER A 43 -3.90 -12.42 1.28
N ILE A 44 -2.84 -12.82 1.98
CA ILE A 44 -1.46 -12.69 1.50
C ILE A 44 -1.24 -13.52 0.23
N THR A 45 -1.84 -14.71 0.14
CA THR A 45 -1.63 -15.62 -0.99
C THR A 45 -2.24 -15.07 -2.28
N GLU A 46 -3.39 -14.43 -2.19
CA GLU A 46 -4.07 -13.80 -3.32
C GLU A 46 -3.32 -12.54 -3.75
N PHE A 47 -2.89 -11.71 -2.78
CA PHE A 47 -2.04 -10.56 -3.03
C PHE A 47 -0.75 -10.94 -3.75
N ALA A 48 -0.05 -11.99 -3.29
CA ALA A 48 1.18 -12.44 -3.90
C ALA A 48 0.99 -13.00 -5.31
N LYS A 49 -0.14 -13.67 -5.59
CA LYS A 49 -0.50 -14.11 -6.95
C LYS A 49 -0.74 -12.91 -7.84
N TYR A 50 -1.62 -12.01 -7.42
CA TYR A 50 -1.94 -10.79 -8.17
C TYR A 50 -0.71 -9.94 -8.47
N ALA A 51 0.19 -9.80 -7.48
CA ALA A 51 1.43 -9.05 -7.63
C ALA A 51 2.40 -9.69 -8.63
N LYS A 52 2.41 -11.03 -8.75
CA LYS A 52 3.22 -11.76 -9.74
C LYS A 52 2.62 -11.67 -11.14
N ASP A 53 1.30 -11.83 -11.26
CA ASP A 53 0.60 -11.85 -12.54
C ASP A 53 0.68 -10.50 -13.26
N HIS A 54 0.68 -9.40 -12.49
CA HIS A 54 0.74 -8.03 -13.00
C HIS A 54 2.12 -7.37 -12.86
N GLN A 55 3.19 -8.16 -12.68
CA GLN A 55 4.53 -7.62 -12.50
C GLN A 55 5.03 -6.91 -13.76
N LEU A 56 5.32 -5.61 -13.63
CA LEU A 56 5.87 -4.75 -14.68
C LEU A 56 7.29 -4.30 -14.30
N GLU A 57 8.10 -3.96 -15.29
CA GLU A 57 9.41 -3.32 -15.07
C GLU A 57 9.21 -1.97 -14.35
N GLY A 58 9.80 -1.83 -13.16
CA GLY A 58 9.60 -0.66 -12.31
C GLY A 58 8.44 -0.78 -11.31
N SER A 59 7.84 -1.96 -11.14
CA SER A 59 6.94 -2.23 -10.02
C SER A 59 7.70 -2.21 -8.68
N LYS A 60 7.08 -1.64 -7.65
CA LYS A 60 7.63 -1.63 -6.29
C LYS A 60 6.58 -2.06 -5.28
N THR A 61 7.00 -2.89 -4.33
CA THR A 61 6.19 -3.33 -3.20
C THR A 61 6.70 -2.69 -1.93
N PHE A 62 5.80 -2.04 -1.21
CA PHE A 62 6.03 -1.43 0.08
C PHE A 62 5.37 -2.27 1.17
N ILE A 63 6.08 -2.53 2.25
CA ILE A 63 5.60 -3.37 3.35
C ILE A 63 5.70 -2.53 4.63
N ASP A 64 4.58 -2.44 5.34
CA ASP A 64 4.46 -1.85 6.66
C ASP A 64 4.12 -2.98 7.63
N ALA A 65 5.14 -3.42 8.37
CA ALA A 65 5.02 -4.53 9.33
C ALA A 65 4.16 -4.13 10.53
N ASP A 66 4.26 -2.88 10.98
CA ASP A 66 3.54 -2.38 12.14
C ASP A 66 2.04 -2.34 11.86
N SER A 67 1.64 -1.76 10.73
CA SER A 67 0.23 -1.72 10.35
C SER A 67 -0.29 -3.01 9.72
N MET A 68 0.57 -4.03 9.56
CA MET A 68 0.29 -5.30 8.87
C MET A 68 -0.34 -5.09 7.48
N LYS A 69 0.23 -4.13 6.74
CA LYS A 69 -0.21 -3.76 5.40
C LYS A 69 0.93 -3.92 4.41
N ALA A 70 0.61 -4.33 3.19
CA ALA A 70 1.53 -4.21 2.07
C ALA A 70 0.82 -3.57 0.88
N LYS A 71 1.57 -2.82 0.09
CA LYS A 71 1.06 -2.11 -1.08
C LYS A 71 2.05 -2.25 -2.22
N THR A 72 1.61 -2.82 -3.33
CA THR A 72 2.35 -2.84 -4.58
C THR A 72 1.80 -1.76 -5.49
N ILE A 73 2.70 -0.98 -6.08
CA ILE A 73 2.37 -0.06 -7.15
C ILE A 73 3.12 -0.57 -8.39
N PHE A 74 2.37 -0.87 -9.45
CA PHE A 74 2.92 -1.57 -10.61
C PHE A 74 3.60 -0.62 -11.58
N ASP A 75 3.10 0.60 -11.69
CA ASP A 75 3.55 1.65 -12.61
C ASP A 75 4.28 2.78 -11.89
N VAL A 76 5.19 2.45 -10.96
CA VAL A 76 6.05 3.45 -10.29
C VAL A 76 7.13 3.97 -11.24
N GLY A 77 7.71 3.09 -12.05
CA GLY A 77 8.85 3.42 -12.91
C GLY A 77 10.16 3.56 -12.12
N THR A 78 11.04 4.42 -12.60
CA THR A 78 12.38 4.69 -12.02
C THR A 78 12.48 6.15 -11.56
N ASN A 79 13.52 6.50 -10.80
CA ASN A 79 13.72 7.90 -10.37
C ASN A 79 13.87 8.85 -11.56
N ASP A 80 14.46 8.39 -12.67
CA ASP A 80 14.65 9.19 -13.88
C ASP A 80 13.44 9.16 -14.83
N LYS A 81 12.63 8.08 -14.77
CA LYS A 81 11.39 7.91 -15.55
C LYS A 81 10.26 7.47 -14.62
N ALA A 82 9.68 8.43 -13.90
CA ALA A 82 8.55 8.18 -13.02
C ALA A 82 7.30 7.83 -13.83
N GLY A 83 6.59 6.78 -13.40
CA GLY A 83 5.29 6.39 -13.94
C GLY A 83 4.13 7.10 -13.25
N HIS A 84 2.90 6.76 -13.66
CA HIS A 84 1.69 7.46 -13.21
C HIS A 84 1.13 6.95 -11.88
N GLN A 85 1.57 5.78 -11.40
CA GLN A 85 1.11 5.16 -10.16
C GLN A 85 -0.43 5.01 -10.11
N LEU A 86 -1.04 4.52 -11.18
CA LEU A 86 -2.49 4.33 -11.32
C LEU A 86 -2.92 2.88 -11.09
N HIS A 87 -2.00 1.93 -11.14
CA HIS A 87 -2.29 0.53 -10.85
C HIS A 87 -1.67 0.12 -9.51
N LYS A 88 -2.53 -0.22 -8.55
CA LYS A 88 -2.16 -0.51 -7.17
C LYS A 88 -2.81 -1.80 -6.71
N ALA A 89 -2.07 -2.57 -5.93
CA ALA A 89 -2.60 -3.64 -5.10
C ALA A 89 -2.28 -3.34 -3.65
N SER A 90 -3.21 -3.59 -2.73
CA SER A 90 -2.96 -3.52 -1.30
C SER A 90 -3.53 -4.74 -0.57
N VAL A 91 -2.82 -5.16 0.46
CA VAL A 91 -3.27 -6.15 1.42
C VAL A 91 -3.26 -5.52 2.79
N SER A 92 -4.37 -5.68 3.50
CA SER A 92 -4.50 -5.23 4.89
C SER A 92 -4.98 -6.40 5.74
N LEU A 93 -4.10 -6.89 6.60
CA LEU A 93 -4.44 -7.99 7.49
C LEU A 93 -5.34 -7.50 8.62
N LYS A 94 -6.32 -8.31 8.99
CA LYS A 94 -7.11 -8.08 10.19
C LYS A 94 -6.36 -8.70 11.36
N ARG A 95 -5.90 -7.85 12.29
CA ARG A 95 -5.40 -8.30 13.58
C ARG A 95 -6.50 -9.10 14.30
N THR A 96 -6.17 -10.31 14.72
CA THR A 96 -7.07 -11.16 15.50
C THR A 96 -7.31 -10.54 16.88
N ALA A 97 -8.43 -10.89 17.52
CA ALA A 97 -8.73 -10.44 18.89
C ALA A 97 -7.59 -10.77 19.89
N PRO A 98 -7.05 -12.01 19.95
CA PRO A 98 -5.94 -12.33 20.85
C PRO A 98 -4.68 -11.52 20.55
N PHE A 99 -4.36 -11.30 19.27
CA PHE A 99 -3.17 -10.52 18.90
C PHE A 99 -3.29 -9.04 19.31
N LYS A 100 -4.48 -8.45 19.20
CA LYS A 100 -4.73 -7.09 19.70
C LYS A 100 -4.63 -7.02 21.22
N ALA A 101 -5.18 -8.01 21.92
CA ALA A 101 -5.15 -8.06 23.37
C ALA A 101 -3.70 -8.18 23.90
N LEU A 102 -2.89 -9.04 23.27
CA LEU A 102 -1.46 -9.15 23.56
C LEU A 102 -0.71 -7.83 23.33
N LEU A 103 -0.92 -7.17 22.18
CA LEU A 103 -0.29 -5.88 21.89
C LEU A 103 -0.66 -4.76 22.88
N ASN A 104 -1.83 -4.85 23.53
CA ASN A 104 -2.27 -3.84 24.50
C ASN A 104 -1.60 -4.02 25.87
N ILE A 105 -1.20 -5.24 26.22
CA ILE A 105 -0.55 -5.55 27.51
C ILE A 105 0.98 -5.58 27.39
N ASP A 106 1.50 -5.72 26.16
CA ASP A 106 2.93 -5.78 25.89
C ASP A 106 3.65 -4.50 26.32
N GLY A 107 4.61 -4.62 27.23
CA GLY A 107 5.39 -3.50 27.78
C GLY A 107 4.69 -2.66 28.85
N GLU A 108 3.42 -2.92 29.17
CA GLU A 108 2.66 -2.21 30.20
C GLU A 108 2.83 -2.86 31.58
N ARG A 109 2.88 -2.05 32.64
CA ARG A 109 2.77 -2.58 34.02
C ARG A 109 1.30 -2.81 34.34
N MET A 110 0.98 -4.04 34.69
CA MET A 110 -0.38 -4.42 35.09
C MET A 110 -0.42 -4.85 36.56
N GLU A 111 -1.55 -4.55 37.21
CA GLU A 111 -1.87 -5.11 38.53
C GLU A 111 -2.09 -6.62 38.42
N GLN A 112 -1.80 -7.35 39.50
CA GLN A 112 -1.93 -8.82 39.51
C GLN A 112 -3.33 -9.31 39.14
N ARG A 113 -4.35 -8.53 39.52
CA ARG A 113 -5.75 -8.83 39.21
C ARG A 113 -6.01 -8.77 37.70
N ASP A 114 -5.59 -7.69 37.05
CA ASP A 114 -5.84 -7.47 35.62
C ASP A 114 -5.06 -8.50 34.77
N MET A 115 -3.85 -8.87 35.22
CA MET A 115 -3.07 -9.94 34.60
C MET A 115 -3.77 -11.31 34.77
N ALA A 116 -4.35 -11.59 35.93
CA ALA A 116 -5.08 -12.84 36.16
C ALA A 116 -6.35 -12.93 35.30
N GLU A 117 -7.15 -11.85 35.21
CA GLU A 117 -8.33 -11.77 34.33
C GLU A 117 -7.92 -11.98 32.86
N PHE A 118 -6.83 -11.36 32.41
CA PHE A 118 -6.29 -11.58 31.06
C PHE A 118 -5.92 -13.04 30.79
N LEU A 119 -5.21 -13.70 31.72
CA LEU A 119 -4.82 -15.10 31.58
C LEU A 119 -6.03 -16.03 31.53
N GLU A 120 -7.08 -15.75 32.30
CA GLU A 120 -8.32 -16.53 32.29
C GLU A 120 -9.07 -16.38 30.95
N ASP A 121 -9.19 -15.15 30.44
CA ASP A 121 -9.87 -14.83 29.17
C ASP A 121 -9.19 -15.47 27.95
N TRP A 122 -7.85 -15.60 27.99
CA TRP A 122 -7.06 -16.09 26.87
C TRP A 122 -6.43 -17.47 27.11
N LYS A 123 -6.89 -18.22 28.12
CA LYS A 123 -6.33 -19.54 28.50
C LYS A 123 -6.21 -20.52 27.33
N ASP A 124 -7.17 -20.51 26.40
CA ASP A 124 -7.19 -21.42 25.24
C ASP A 124 -6.14 -21.04 24.18
N SER A 125 -5.62 -19.81 24.25
CA SER A 125 -4.59 -19.26 23.35
C SER A 125 -3.21 -19.16 24.00
N ILE A 126 -3.06 -19.55 25.27
CA ILE A 126 -1.82 -19.44 26.05
C ILE A 126 -1.33 -20.84 26.42
N SER A 127 -0.02 -21.05 26.34
CA SER A 127 0.62 -22.29 26.78
C SER A 127 1.82 -21.95 27.65
N ALA A 128 1.86 -22.53 28.85
CA ALA A 128 2.97 -22.38 29.77
C ALA A 128 4.06 -23.41 29.42
N PHE A 129 5.30 -22.93 29.31
CA PHE A 129 6.47 -23.79 29.16
C PHE A 129 7.27 -23.74 30.46
N ASP A 130 7.63 -24.92 30.97
CA ASP A 130 8.60 -25.03 32.06
C ASP A 130 10.03 -25.01 31.46
N SER A 131 11.00 -24.49 32.20
CA SER A 131 12.40 -24.36 31.75
C SER A 131 13.23 -25.58 32.12
N ASN A 132 12.75 -26.79 31.78
CA ASN A 132 13.48 -28.05 31.92
C ASN A 132 13.90 -28.60 30.55
#